data_AF-A0A453H3T5-F1
#
_entry.id   AF-A0A453H3T5-F1
#
_cell.length_a   1.000
_cell.length_b   1.000
_cell.length_c   1.000
_cell.angle_alpha   90.00
_cell.angle_beta   90.00
_cell.angle_gamma   90.00
#
_symmetry.space_group_name_H-M   'P 1'
#
loop_
_entity.id
_entity.type
_entity.pdbx_description
1 polymer ?
#
loop_
_entity_poly.entity_id
_entity_poly.type
_entity_poly.pdbx_seq_one_letter_code
_entity_poly.pdbx_strand_id
1 'polypeptide(L)'
;QTLVIYETSTSELEIIRDISRTFPSHIFFQQRHGPGQRSLYNVLKAYSVYDRDVGYVQGMGFIAGLLLLYMSEEDAFWLIVALLKGAVHAPMEGLYQVIELLWRFLLSMSKQLKLPLET
;
A
#
# COMPACT_ATOMS: atom_id res chain seq x y z
N GLN A 1 9.60 -16.18 -0.64
CA GLN A 1 9.23 -17.24 0.32
C GLN A 1 7.71 -17.42 0.29
N THR A 2 7.22 -18.66 0.14
CA THR A 2 5.82 -19.00 -0.20
C THR A 2 4.92 -19.29 1.02
N LEU A 3 5.42 -19.12 2.25
CA LEU A 3 4.74 -19.59 3.46
C LEU A 3 3.51 -18.76 3.87
N VAL A 4 3.40 -17.51 3.42
CA VAL A 4 2.37 -16.57 3.90
C VAL A 4 0.95 -16.88 3.35
N ILE A 5 0.87 -17.63 2.25
CA ILE A 5 -0.42 -17.90 1.57
C ILE A 5 -1.30 -18.89 2.36
N TYR A 6 -0.68 -19.74 3.20
CA TYR A 6 -1.36 -20.82 3.93
C TYR A 6 -1.88 -20.41 5.31
N GLU A 7 -1.46 -19.27 5.83
CA GLU A 7 -1.99 -18.78 7.10
C GLU A 7 -3.29 -18.01 6.87
N THR A 8 -4.30 -18.34 7.69
CA THR A 8 -5.61 -17.70 7.64
C THR A 8 -5.53 -16.32 8.28
N SER A 9 -5.90 -15.29 7.52
CA SER A 9 -6.08 -13.95 8.07
C SER A 9 -7.49 -13.78 8.61
N THR A 10 -7.64 -13.25 9.81
CA THR A 10 -8.96 -12.89 10.37
C THR A 10 -9.67 -11.82 9.54
N SER A 11 -8.92 -11.10 8.69
CA SER A 11 -9.40 -9.98 7.89
C SER A 11 -9.68 -10.33 6.42
N GLU A 12 -9.67 -11.61 6.03
CA GLU A 12 -9.87 -12.00 4.62
C GLU A 12 -11.16 -11.43 4.00
N LEU A 13 -12.26 -11.43 4.76
CA LEU A 13 -13.53 -10.87 4.29
C LEU A 13 -13.46 -9.36 4.06
N GLU A 14 -12.73 -8.64 4.92
CA GLU A 14 -12.55 -7.20 4.80
C GLU A 14 -11.65 -6.85 3.62
N ILE A 15 -10.59 -7.62 3.40
CA ILE A 15 -9.68 -7.50 2.26
C ILE A 15 -10.46 -7.70 0.96
N ILE A 16 -11.27 -8.77 0.84
CA ILE A 16 -12.07 -9.06 -0.36
C ILE A 16 -13.04 -7.93 -0.65
N ARG A 17 -13.73 -7.42 0.38
CA ARG A 17 -14.63 -6.27 0.24
C ARG A 17 -13.87 -5.05 -0.27
N ASP A 18 -12.67 -4.78 0.23
CA ASP A 18 -11.89 -3.59 -0.12
C ASP A 18 -11.27 -3.66 -1.52
N ILE A 19 -10.86 -4.84 -1.96
CA ILE A 19 -10.39 -5.06 -3.34
C ILE A 19 -11.46 -4.64 -4.34
N SER A 20 -12.72 -5.02 -4.11
CA SER A 20 -13.81 -4.72 -5.04
C SER A 20 -14.07 -3.21 -5.24
N ARG A 21 -13.62 -2.37 -4.29
CA ARG A 21 -13.76 -0.91 -4.30
C ARG A 21 -12.45 -0.16 -4.55
N THR A 22 -11.33 -0.86 -4.71
CA THR A 22 -10.02 -0.25 -4.94
C THR A 22 -9.79 -0.05 -6.44
N PHE A 23 -9.81 1.22 -6.89
CA PHE A 23 -9.61 1.62 -8.29
C PHE A 23 -10.44 0.82 -9.33
N PRO A 24 -11.77 0.69 -9.15
CA PRO A 24 -12.59 -0.26 -9.92
C PRO A 24 -12.66 0.04 -11.42
N SER A 25 -12.40 1.29 -11.83
CA SER A 25 -12.35 1.72 -13.23
C SER A 25 -10.96 1.62 -13.86
N HIS A 26 -9.92 1.32 -13.08
CA HIS A 26 -8.56 1.25 -13.59
C HIS A 26 -8.33 -0.08 -14.32
N ILE A 27 -7.72 -0.03 -15.51
CA ILE A 27 -7.54 -1.19 -16.40
C ILE A 27 -6.89 -2.41 -15.73
N PHE A 28 -6.03 -2.16 -14.73
CA PHE A 28 -5.33 -3.20 -13.98
C PHE A 28 -6.22 -3.90 -12.94
N PHE A 29 -7.22 -3.21 -12.38
CA PHE A 29 -8.09 -3.70 -11.29
C PHE A 29 -9.55 -3.93 -11.71
N GLN A 30 -9.95 -3.48 -12.91
CA GLN A 30 -11.35 -3.54 -13.39
C GLN A 30 -11.88 -4.97 -13.57
N GLN A 31 -11.01 -5.94 -13.86
CA GLN A 31 -11.42 -7.33 -14.03
C GLN A 31 -11.61 -7.98 -12.66
N ARG A 32 -12.86 -8.37 -12.36
CA ARG A 32 -13.17 -9.18 -11.17
C ARG A 32 -12.35 -10.48 -11.19
N HIS A 33 -11.68 -10.76 -10.08
CA HIS A 33 -10.76 -11.91 -9.96
C HIS A 33 -9.62 -11.91 -11.01
N GLY A 34 -9.38 -10.75 -11.63
CA GLY A 34 -8.26 -10.54 -12.54
C GLY A 34 -6.91 -10.59 -11.83
N PRO A 35 -5.81 -10.55 -12.58
CA PRO A 35 -4.46 -10.60 -12.03
C PRO A 35 -4.19 -9.45 -11.04
N GLY A 36 -4.60 -8.21 -11.35
CA GLY A 36 -4.38 -7.07 -10.45
C GLY A 36 -5.12 -7.19 -9.11
N GLN A 37 -6.37 -7.67 -9.12
CA GLN A 37 -7.11 -7.94 -7.88
C GLN A 37 -6.48 -9.08 -7.06
N ARG A 38 -5.93 -10.10 -7.73
CA ARG A 38 -5.21 -11.20 -7.06
C ARG A 38 -3.90 -10.72 -6.43
N SER A 39 -3.11 -9.92 -7.14
CA SER A 39 -1.90 -9.34 -6.55
C SER A 39 -2.22 -8.42 -5.37
N LEU A 40 -3.28 -7.62 -5.47
CA LEU A 40 -3.75 -6.79 -4.36
C LEU A 40 -4.17 -7.65 -3.14
N TYR A 41 -4.89 -8.75 -3.37
CA TYR A 41 -5.23 -9.70 -2.32
C TYR A 41 -3.99 -10.29 -1.66
N ASN A 42 -3.02 -10.76 -2.45
CA ASN A 42 -1.81 -11.39 -1.92
C ASN A 42 -1.01 -10.43 -1.04
N VAL A 43 -0.81 -9.18 -1.47
CA VAL A 43 -0.07 -8.17 -0.69
C VAL A 43 -0.77 -7.89 0.63
N LEU A 44 -2.09 -7.66 0.61
CA LEU A 44 -2.85 -7.32 1.81
C LEU A 44 -2.98 -8.50 2.77
N LYS A 45 -3.21 -9.70 2.23
CA LYS A 45 -3.20 -10.94 3.01
C LYS A 45 -1.83 -11.11 3.66
N ALA A 46 -0.76 -10.96 2.88
CA ALA A 46 0.59 -11.11 3.38
C ALA A 46 0.91 -10.11 4.49
N TYR A 47 0.50 -8.85 4.35
CA TYR A 47 0.65 -7.85 5.40
C TYR A 47 -0.11 -8.24 6.67
N SER A 48 -1.38 -8.64 6.54
CA SER A 48 -2.21 -8.99 7.69
C SER A 48 -1.68 -10.18 8.49
N VAL A 49 -0.96 -11.08 7.82
CA VAL A 49 -0.29 -12.23 8.45
C VAL A 49 1.07 -11.81 9.04
N TYR A 50 1.80 -10.92 8.35
CA TYR A 50 3.09 -10.41 8.78
C TYR A 50 2.99 -9.58 10.07
N ASP A 51 1.95 -8.75 10.18
CA ASP A 51 1.70 -7.90 11.34
C ASP A 51 0.36 -8.24 11.99
N ARG A 52 0.29 -9.38 12.69
CA ARG A 52 -0.97 -9.88 13.27
C ARG A 52 -1.56 -8.97 14.35
N ASP A 53 -0.75 -8.13 14.97
CA ASP A 53 -1.21 -7.21 16.03
C ASP A 53 -2.08 -6.10 15.45
N VAL A 54 -1.72 -5.57 14.27
CA VAL A 54 -2.51 -4.57 13.53
C VAL A 54 -3.49 -5.24 12.56
N GLY A 55 -3.05 -6.30 11.91
CA GLY A 55 -3.77 -6.99 10.85
C GLY A 55 -3.98 -6.11 9.62
N TYR A 56 -5.07 -6.36 8.90
CA TYR A 56 -5.54 -5.48 7.85
C TYR A 56 -6.41 -4.37 8.43
N VAL A 57 -6.14 -3.12 8.04
CA VAL A 57 -6.96 -1.97 8.38
C VAL A 57 -7.66 -1.45 7.13
N GLN A 58 -8.91 -1.04 7.29
CA GLN A 58 -9.71 -0.48 6.21
C GLN A 58 -9.00 0.68 5.50
N GLY A 59 -8.90 0.60 4.17
CA GLY A 59 -8.24 1.63 3.34
C GLY A 59 -6.81 1.30 2.94
N MET A 60 -6.15 0.32 3.58
CA MET A 60 -4.83 -0.17 3.17
C MET A 60 -4.81 -0.65 1.70
N GLY A 61 -5.94 -1.14 1.20
CA GLY A 61 -6.08 -1.54 -0.20
C GLY A 61 -5.76 -0.43 -1.20
N PHE A 62 -6.07 0.84 -0.90
CA PHE A 62 -5.73 1.95 -1.80
C PHE A 62 -4.22 2.21 -1.87
N ILE A 63 -3.52 2.09 -0.74
CA ILE A 63 -2.06 2.24 -0.71
C ILE A 63 -1.41 1.09 -1.49
N ALA A 64 -1.78 -0.16 -1.19
CA ALA A 64 -1.25 -1.33 -1.90
C ALA A 64 -1.58 -1.28 -3.40
N GLY A 65 -2.81 -0.89 -3.73
CA GLY A 65 -3.26 -0.74 -5.10
C GLY A 65 -2.43 0.28 -5.86
N LEU A 66 -2.12 1.43 -5.24
CA LEU A 66 -1.26 2.44 -5.85
C LEU A 66 0.15 1.91 -6.08
N LEU A 67 0.75 1.22 -5.10
CA LEU A 67 2.09 0.66 -5.24
C LEU A 67 2.15 -0.36 -6.38
N LEU A 68 1.17 -1.26 -6.46
CA LEU A 68 1.06 -2.29 -7.51
C LEU A 68 0.91 -1.73 -8.94
N LEU A 69 0.59 -0.44 -9.10
CA LEU A 69 0.61 0.21 -10.42
C LEU A 69 2.03 0.53 -10.91
N TYR A 70 3.01 0.60 -10.00
CA TYR A 70 4.37 1.05 -10.30
C TYR A 70 5.46 0.01 -10.01
N MET A 71 5.17 -1.03 -9.23
CA MET A 71 6.18 -2.02 -8.81
C MET A 71 5.61 -3.43 -8.70
N SER A 72 6.50 -4.40 -8.46
CA SER A 72 6.14 -5.81 -8.32
C SER A 72 5.39 -6.07 -7.00
N GLU A 73 4.76 -7.25 -6.90
CA GLU A 73 4.04 -7.67 -5.69
C GLU A 73 4.94 -7.69 -4.44
N GLU A 74 6.18 -8.13 -4.60
CA GLU A 74 7.16 -8.21 -3.52
C GLU A 74 7.62 -6.82 -3.06
N ASP A 75 7.94 -5.92 -4.01
CA ASP A 75 8.34 -4.55 -3.69
C ASP A 75 7.20 -3.78 -3.02
N ALA A 76 5.98 -3.96 -3.52
CA ALA A 76 4.78 -3.33 -2.97
C ALA A 76 4.53 -3.79 -1.53
N PHE A 77 4.73 -5.08 -1.25
CA PHE A 77 4.63 -5.62 0.11
C PHE A 77 5.65 -4.99 1.05
N TRP A 78 6.94 -5.01 0.70
CA TRP A 78 7.99 -4.47 1.57
C TRP A 78 7.84 -2.97 1.78
N LEU A 79 7.41 -2.23 0.76
CA LEU A 79 7.16 -0.81 0.91
C LEU A 79 5.97 -0.52 1.82
N ILE A 80 4.90 -1.32 1.75
CA ILE A 80 3.77 -1.17 2.68
C ILE A 80 4.18 -1.45 4.12
N VAL A 81 5.01 -2.48 4.34
CA VAL A 81 5.57 -2.78 5.66
C VAL A 81 6.39 -1.60 6.16
N ALA A 82 7.20 -1.02 5.29
CA ALA A 82 8.07 0.10 5.60
C ALA A 82 7.28 1.39 5.92
N LEU A 83 6.21 1.65 5.17
CA LEU A 83 5.32 2.80 5.38
C LEU A 83 4.50 2.68 6.67
N LEU A 84 3.94 1.51 6.95
CA LEU A 84 2.98 1.34 8.05
C LEU A 84 3.62 1.00 9.39
N LYS A 85 4.73 0.25 9.40
CA LYS A 85 5.48 -0.04 10.64
C LYS A 85 6.56 1.00 10.93
N GLY A 86 6.74 1.99 10.06
CA GLY A 86 7.86 2.94 10.14
C GLY A 86 9.24 2.26 10.07
N ALA A 87 9.28 1.01 9.59
CA ALA A 87 10.50 0.22 9.53
C ALA A 87 11.28 0.62 8.27
N VAL A 88 12.44 1.25 8.43
CA VAL A 88 13.34 1.54 7.31
C VAL A 88 13.80 0.22 6.70
N HIS A 89 13.25 -0.12 5.53
CA HIS A 89 13.70 -1.27 4.76
C HIS A 89 14.95 -0.86 3.97
N ALA A 90 16.08 -1.50 4.24
CA ALA A 90 17.39 -1.15 3.63
C ALA A 90 17.42 -1.08 2.09
N PRO A 91 16.69 -1.89 1.30
CA PRO A 91 16.67 -1.74 -0.16
C PRO A 91 15.87 -0.52 -0.67
N MET A 92 15.09 0.14 0.20
CA MET A 92 14.21 1.26 -0.15
C MET A 92 14.73 2.63 0.34
N GLU A 93 15.98 2.73 0.81
CA GLU A 93 16.57 3.98 1.31
C GLU A 93 16.48 5.15 0.31
N GLY A 94 16.56 4.86 -1.00
CA GLY A 94 16.41 5.88 -2.04
C GLY A 94 14.99 6.45 -2.16
N LEU A 95 13.95 5.68 -1.86
CA LEU A 95 12.56 6.14 -1.94
C LEU A 95 12.22 7.10 -0.81
N TYR A 96 12.81 6.92 0.37
CA TYR A 96 12.68 7.88 1.47
C TYR A 96 13.28 9.23 1.11
N GLN A 97 14.40 9.27 0.39
CA GLN A 97 14.92 10.52 -0.13
C GLN A 97 13.95 11.18 -1.10
N VAL A 98 13.27 10.42 -1.97
CA VAL A 98 12.26 10.94 -2.89
C VAL A 98 11.02 11.46 -2.15
N ILE A 99 10.53 10.74 -1.14
CA ILE A 99 9.39 11.17 -0.31
C ILE A 99 9.76 12.39 0.54
N GLU A 100 10.98 12.44 1.09
CA GLU A 100 11.48 13.61 1.81
C GLU A 100 11.67 14.81 0.87
N LEU A 101 12.18 14.60 -0.34
CA LEU A 101 12.29 15.62 -1.37
C LEU A 101 10.90 16.10 -1.83
N LEU A 102 9.92 15.20 -1.99
CA LEU A 102 8.54 15.55 -2.30
C LEU A 102 7.91 16.34 -1.14
N TRP A 103 8.13 15.93 0.10
CA TRP A 103 7.69 16.69 1.27
C TRP A 103 8.33 18.07 1.35
N ARG A 104 9.64 18.17 1.11
CA ARG A 104 10.37 19.45 1.05
C ARG A 104 9.88 20.32 -0.11
N PHE A 105 9.59 19.73 -1.26
CA PHE A 105 9.03 20.42 -2.42
C PHE A 105 7.61 20.94 -2.14
N LEU A 106 6.74 20.11 -1.57
CA LEU A 106 5.38 20.50 -1.18
C LEU A 106 5.37 21.58 -0.08
N LEU A 107 6.27 21.49 0.90
CA LEU A 107 6.50 22.53 1.92
C LEU A 107 7.07 23.82 1.34
N SER A 108 7.98 23.71 0.37
CA SER A 108 8.54 24.86 -0.34
C SER A 108 7.47 25.54 -1.17
N MET A 109 6.62 24.77 -1.85
CA MET A 109 5.49 25.30 -2.62
C MET A 109 4.39 25.87 -1.74
N SER A 110 4.05 25.26 -0.60
CA SER A 110 3.03 25.79 0.31
C SER A 110 3.44 27.15 0.90
N LYS A 111 4.73 27.35 1.19
CA LYS A 111 5.29 28.64 1.60
C LYS A 111 5.22 29.71 0.50
N GLN A 112 5.40 29.31 -0.76
CA GLN A 112 5.33 30.24 -1.91
C GLN A 112 3.89 30.61 -2.28
N LEU A 113 2.93 29.71 -2.02
CA LEU A 113 1.53 29.88 -2.43
C LEU A 113 0.65 30.58 -1.37
N LYS A 114 1.18 30.87 -0.17
CA LYS A 114 0.44 31.48 0.98
C LYS A 114 -0.95 30.86 1.22
N LEU A 115 -1.13 29.56 0.99
CA LEU A 115 -2.41 28.95 1.33
C LEU A 115 -2.51 28.78 2.85
N PRO A 116 -3.61 29.22 3.48
CA PRO A 116 -3.83 28.99 4.89
C PRO A 116 -3.96 27.47 5.11
N LEU A 117 -3.08 26.93 5.95
CA LEU A 117 -3.28 25.61 6.55
C LEU A 117 -4.37 25.82 7.61
N GLU A 118 -5.62 25.48 7.29
CA GLU A 118 -6.65 25.42 8.32
C GLU A 118 -6.35 24.26 9.29
N THR A 119 -6.62 24.57 10.56
CA THR A 119 -6.26 23.92 11.84
C THR A 119 -6.72 22.49 12.01
#